data_AF-A0A2J0N1R4-F1
#
_entry.id   AF-A0A2J0N1R4-F1
#
_cell.length_a   1.000
_cell.length_b   1.000
_cell.length_c   1.000
_cell.angle_alpha   90.00
_cell.angle_beta   90.00
_cell.angle_gamma   90.00
#
_symmetry.space_group_name_H-M   'P 1'
#
loop_
_entity.id
_entity.type
_entity.pdbx_description
1 polymer ?
#
loop_
_entity_poly.entity_id
_entity_poly.type
_entity_poly.pdbx_seq_one_letter_code
_entity_poly.pdbx_strand_id
1 'polypeptide(L)'
;MAPFMHTIKGRIVSLDGNKKEISLLVKDNLGEAVVQKKLDFNLDSHVRITNGSEQSMGLSALKINQNVEVGYFSNKSKMTA
;
A
#
# COMPACT_ATOMS: atom_id res chain seq x y z
N MET A 1 4.33 6.43 -19.60
CA MET A 1 3.74 6.31 -18.25
C MET A 1 4.72 6.93 -17.27
N ALA A 2 4.29 7.87 -16.43
CA ALA A 2 5.17 8.43 -15.40
C ALA A 2 5.32 7.42 -14.25
N PRO A 3 6.55 7.13 -13.78
CA PRO A 3 6.75 6.26 -12.62
C PRO A 3 6.18 6.93 -11.36
N PHE A 4 5.66 6.14 -10.43
CA PHE A 4 5.31 6.63 -9.09
C PHE A 4 6.58 7.19 -8.41
N MET A 5 6.46 8.29 -7.67
CA MET A 5 7.59 8.86 -6.93
C MET A 5 8.04 7.96 -5.77
N HIS A 6 7.11 7.22 -5.16
CA HIS A 6 7.39 6.31 -4.06
C HIS A 6 6.61 5.01 -4.23
N THR A 7 7.25 3.88 -3.91
CA THR A 7 6.64 2.55 -3.87
C THR A 7 6.91 1.89 -2.54
N ILE A 8 5.89 1.27 -1.93
CA ILE A 8 6.02 0.54 -0.68
C ILE A 8 5.45 -0.86 -0.80
N LYS A 9 6.21 -1.86 -0.35
CA LYS A 9 5.77 -3.26 -0.34
C LYS A 9 5.25 -3.61 1.04
N GLY A 10 4.09 -4.24 1.11
CA GLY A 10 3.47 -4.61 2.36
C GLY A 10 2.43 -5.71 2.19
N ARG A 11 1.93 -6.20 3.32
CA ARG A 11 0.82 -7.15 3.35
C ARG A 11 -0.48 -6.42 3.68
N ILE A 12 -1.54 -6.62 2.91
CA ILE A 12 -2.86 -6.06 3.22
C ILE A 12 -3.38 -6.69 4.50
N VAL A 13 -3.69 -5.89 5.50
CA VAL A 13 -4.32 -6.34 6.76
C VAL A 13 -5.75 -5.86 6.90
N SER A 14 -6.14 -4.81 6.18
CA SER A 14 -7.53 -4.33 6.14
C SER A 14 -7.81 -3.68 4.79
N LEU A 15 -9.05 -3.81 4.33
CA LEU A 15 -9.52 -3.27 3.07
C LEU A 15 -10.96 -2.79 3.25
N ASP A 16 -11.20 -1.50 3.06
CA ASP A 16 -12.54 -0.91 3.06
C ASP A 16 -12.87 -0.42 1.65
N GLY A 17 -13.69 -1.19 0.93
CA GLY A 17 -14.11 -0.84 -0.43
C GLY A 17 -15.08 0.34 -0.50
N ASN A 18 -15.79 0.67 0.60
CA ASN A 18 -16.73 1.79 0.65
C ASN A 18 -16.00 3.10 0.85
N LYS A 19 -15.02 3.12 1.75
CA LYS A 19 -14.16 4.29 2.03
C LYS A 19 -12.98 4.41 1.08
N LYS A 20 -12.74 3.37 0.26
CA LYS A 20 -11.58 3.25 -0.62
C LYS A 20 -10.27 3.29 0.17
N GLU A 21 -10.23 2.67 1.35
CA GLU A 21 -9.05 2.67 2.22
C GLU A 21 -8.43 1.28 2.28
N ILE A 22 -7.10 1.20 2.35
CA ILE A 22 -6.38 -0.04 2.62
C ILE A 22 -5.37 0.18 3.73
N SER A 23 -5.21 -0.84 4.57
CA SER A 23 -4.14 -0.90 5.54
C SER A 23 -3.10 -1.92 5.11
N LEU A 24 -1.85 -1.48 5.02
CA LEU A 24 -0.69 -2.33 4.77
C LEU A 24 0.12 -2.52 6.03
N LEU A 25 0.55 -3.74 6.27
CA LEU A 25 1.59 -4.06 7.22
C LEU A 25 2.92 -4.13 6.48
N VAL A 26 3.79 -3.17 6.77
CA VAL A 26 5.12 -3.06 6.18
C VAL A 26 6.13 -3.48 7.22
N LYS A 27 7.06 -4.34 6.82
CA LYS A 27 8.22 -4.70 7.64
C LYS A 27 9.35 -3.73 7.32
N ASP A 28 9.70 -2.91 8.29
CA ASP A 28 10.80 -1.96 8.21
C ASP A 28 11.94 -2.50 9.06
N ASN A 29 13.09 -2.75 8.45
CA ASN A 29 14.28 -3.23 9.15
C ASN A 29 15.10 -2.00 9.57
N LEU A 30 14.79 -1.49 10.76
CA LEU A 30 15.55 -0.41 11.39
C LEU A 30 16.68 -1.05 12.23
N GLY A 31 17.80 -1.36 11.57
CA GLY A 31 18.94 -2.02 12.20
C GLY A 31 18.67 -3.50 12.48
N GLU A 32 18.87 -3.94 13.73
CA GLU A 32 18.64 -5.34 14.16
C GLU A 32 17.18 -5.66 14.51
N ALA A 33 16.30 -4.65 14.58
CA ALA A 33 14.88 -4.83 14.91
C ALA A 33 14.01 -4.81 13.65
N VAL A 34 13.23 -5.89 13.45
CA VAL A 34 12.17 -5.92 12.45
C VAL A 34 10.94 -5.22 13.02
N VAL A 35 10.74 -3.95 12.67
CA VAL A 35 9.58 -3.16 13.11
C VAL A 35 8.47 -3.34 12.09
N GLN A 36 7.34 -3.89 12.52
CA GLN A 36 6.13 -3.94 11.70
C GLN A 36 5.35 -2.64 11.89
N LYS A 37 5.22 -1.86 10.81
CA LYS A 37 4.43 -0.64 10.77
C LYS A 37 3.15 -0.89 10.01
N LYS A 38 2.02 -0.53 10.61
CA LYS A 38 0.75 -0.42 9.89
C LYS A 38 0.71 0.94 9.21
N LEU A 39 0.40 0.96 7.92
CA LEU A 39 0.25 2.17 7.12
C LEU A 39 -1.09 2.13 6.42
N ASP A 40 -1.84 3.21 6.58
CA ASP A 40 -3.15 3.36 5.97
C ASP A 40 -3.03 4.24 4.72
N PHE A 41 -3.61 3.76 3.62
CA PHE A 41 -3.60 4.42 2.32
C PHE A 41 -5.02 4.65 1.85
N ASN A 42 -5.27 5.87 1.40
CA ASN A 42 -6.51 6.20 0.73
C ASN A 42 -6.34 5.99 -0.78
N LEU A 43 -7.20 5.18 -1.39
CA LEU A 43 -7.17 4.83 -2.81
C LEU A 43 -7.85 5.91 -3.63
N ASP A 44 -7.16 7.04 -3.69
CA ASP A 44 -7.44 8.12 -4.61
C ASP A 44 -6.73 7.92 -5.96
N SER A 45 -6.88 8.88 -6.87
CA SER A 45 -6.26 8.86 -8.20
C SER A 45 -4.72 8.88 -8.19
N HIS A 46 -4.10 9.13 -7.03
CA HIS A 46 -2.66 9.23 -6.84
C HIS A 46 -2.06 7.98 -6.19
N VAL A 47 -2.87 6.97 -5.86
CA VAL A 47 -2.42 5.69 -5.31
C VAL A 47 -2.74 4.58 -6.30
N ARG A 48 -1.73 3.79 -6.67
CA ARG A 48 -1.90 2.55 -7.43
C ARG A 48 -1.35 1.39 -6.64
N ILE A 49 -2.11 0.30 -6.62
CA ILE A 49 -1.65 -0.96 -6.05
C ILE A 49 -1.27 -1.88 -7.19
N THR A 50 -0.16 -2.59 -7.06
CA THR A 50 0.32 -3.61 -7.98
C THR A 50 0.62 -4.91 -7.22
N ASN A 51 0.63 -6.02 -7.92
CA ASN A 51 1.05 -7.32 -7.39
C ASN A 51 2.58 -7.54 -7.46
N GLY A 52 3.37 -6.47 -7.62
CA GLY A 52 4.82 -6.56 -7.84
C GLY A 52 5.24 -6.98 -9.26
N SER A 53 4.28 -7.30 -10.15
CA SER A 53 4.53 -7.58 -11.58
C SER A 53 4.19 -6.36 -12.47
N GLU A 54 4.19 -5.15 -11.89
CA GLU A 54 3.76 -3.88 -12.51
C GLU A 54 2.30 -3.85 -12.99
N GLN A 55 1.54 -4.93 -12.82
CA GLN A 55 0.12 -4.97 -13.14
C GLN A 55 -0.69 -4.26 -12.05
N SER A 56 -1.41 -3.20 -12.46
CA SER A 56 -2.35 -2.48 -11.60
C SER A 56 -3.46 -3.44 -11.15
N MET A 57 -3.65 -3.53 -9.83
CA MET A 57 -4.75 -4.26 -9.23
C MET A 57 -5.88 -3.30 -8.91
N GLY A 58 -7.10 -3.64 -9.35
CA GLY A 58 -8.31 -2.97 -8.87
C GLY A 58 -8.65 -3.42 -7.45
N LEU A 59 -9.40 -2.58 -6.72
CA LEU A 59 -9.91 -2.85 -5.37
C LEU A 59 -10.53 -4.25 -5.22
N SER A 60 -11.31 -4.68 -6.21
CA SER A 60 -12.00 -5.97 -6.24
C SER A 60 -11.07 -7.18 -6.31
N ALA A 61 -9.84 -6.98 -6.79
CA ALA A 61 -8.83 -8.03 -6.92
C ALA A 61 -7.94 -8.16 -5.67
N LEU A 62 -8.01 -7.20 -4.75
CA LEU A 62 -7.22 -7.18 -3.53
C LEU A 62 -7.82 -8.12 -2.49
N LYS A 63 -6.95 -8.85 -1.79
CA LYS A 63 -7.35 -9.73 -0.69
C LYS A 63 -6.59 -9.41 0.58
N ILE A 64 -7.25 -9.57 1.72
CA ILE A 64 -6.59 -9.50 3.02
C ILE A 64 -5.54 -10.63 3.08
N ASN A 65 -4.42 -10.37 3.76
CA ASN A 65 -3.21 -11.19 3.82
C ASN A 65 -2.43 -11.34 2.49
N GLN A 66 -2.81 -10.61 1.45
CA GLN A 66 -2.06 -10.57 0.21
C GLN A 66 -0.87 -9.62 0.32
N ASN A 67 0.29 -10.02 -0.22
CA ASN A 67 1.42 -9.12 -0.40
C ASN A 67 1.20 -8.29 -1.66
N VAL A 68 1.29 -6.98 -1.54
CA VAL A 68 1.13 -6.03 -2.64
C VAL A 68 2.19 -4.94 -2.57
N GLU A 69 2.37 -4.23 -3.67
CA GLU A 69 3.16 -3.02 -3.75
C GLU A 69 2.24 -1.84 -4.01
N VAL A 70 2.42 -0.76 -3.27
CA VAL A 70 1.63 0.46 -3.42
C VAL A 70 2.53 1.59 -3.88
N GLY A 71 2.28 2.03 -5.10
CA GLY A 71 2.88 3.23 -5.69
C GLY A 71 2.03 4.45 -5.35
N TYR A 72 2.66 5.53 -4.87
CA TYR A 72 1.99 6.78 -4.56
C TYR A 72 2.86 8.00 -4.91
N PHE A 73 2.21 9.12 -5.25
CA PHE A 73 2.90 10.34 -5.67
C PHE A 73 3.18 11.34 -4.53
N SER A 74 2.47 11.26 -3.41
CA SER A 74 2.63 12.19 -2.29
C SER A 74 2.46 11.51 -0.94
N ASN A 75 3.30 11.86 0.03
CA ASN A 75 3.19 11.41 1.42
C ASN A 75 1.85 11.81 2.08
N LYS A 76 1.06 12.70 1.46
CA LYS A 76 -0.30 13.03 1.93
C LYS A 76 -1.30 11.87 1.77
N SER A 77 -1.03 10.92 0.88
CA SER A 77 -1.84 9.70 0.74
C SER A 77 -1.48 8.64 1.78
N LYS A 78 -0.43 8.87 2.58
CA LYS A 78 -0.04 8.06 3.72
C LYS A 78 -0.66 8.67 4.97
N MET A 79 -1.74 8.09 5.46
CA MET A 79 -2.24 8.39 6.80
C MET A 79 -1.37 7.61 7.79
N THR A 80 -0.49 8.31 8.49
CA THR A 80 0.09 7.80 9.73
C THR A 80 -0.95 7.98 10.82
N ALA A 81 -1.52 6.87 11.30
CA ALA A 81 -2.24 6.82 12.56
C ALA A 81 -1.29 7.00 13.75
#